data_AF-A0A357NBN9-F1
#
_entry.id   AF-A0A357NBN9-F1
#
_cell.length_a   1.000
_cell.length_b   1.000
_cell.length_c   1.000
_cell.angle_alpha   90.00
_cell.angle_beta   90.00
_cell.angle_gamma   90.00
#
_symmetry.space_group_name_H-M   'P 1'
#
loop_
_entity.id
_entity.type
_entity.pdbx_description
1 polymer ?
#
loop_
_entity_poly.entity_id
_entity_poly.type
_entity_poly.pdbx_seq_one_letter_code
_entity_poly.pdbx_strand_id
1 'polypeptide(L)'
;MGEIIVNEEVFAKFRALLARVQKNSQFYQKKFKAAGFEIEDFKSPEDIAKLPFTTKEDLRETYPLNIQAAPDEEIIRIHSSSGTTGLPVIIPYTARDVADWAEMMCRCMQFAGLTNKDRVQITPGYGLWTAGIGFQAGVEKLGAMAIPMGPGNTEKQIRMMIDLKATAFIATSSYALLLAEEIYKRGLTQEINLKKAIIGSERWGDKMRARISAELGVELYDIYGLTEIYGPGISINCAHDSGLHYWDDYFYFEIIDPQTGKNVPDGE
;
A
#
# COMPACT_ATOMS: atom_id res chain seq x y z
N MET A 1 24.71 4.31 -1.01
CA MET A 1 23.80 3.49 -0.18
C MET A 1 24.02 4.00 1.23
N GLY A 2 23.12 4.88 1.67
CA GLY A 2 23.20 5.43 3.01
C GLY A 2 22.64 4.37 3.94
N GLU A 3 23.39 4.01 4.98
CA GLU A 3 22.82 3.31 6.12
C GLU A 3 21.49 3.99 6.46
N ILE A 4 20.43 3.21 6.65
CA ILE A 4 19.18 3.70 7.24
C ILE A 4 19.53 4.03 8.70
N ILE A 5 20.18 5.17 8.90
CA ILE A 5 20.44 5.72 10.21
C ILE A 5 19.08 6.20 10.67
N VAL A 6 18.48 5.46 11.60
CA VAL A 6 17.38 5.98 12.42
C VAL A 6 17.94 7.23 13.10
N ASN A 7 17.72 8.39 12.48
CA ASN A 7 18.18 9.64 13.04
C ASN A 7 17.43 9.92 14.36
N GLU A 8 17.91 10.88 15.14
CA GLU A 8 17.33 11.16 16.46
C GLU A 8 15.82 11.46 16.39
N GLU A 9 15.34 12.06 15.30
CA GLU A 9 13.91 12.36 15.10
C GLU A 9 13.08 11.09 14.86
N VAL A 10 13.54 10.20 13.97
CA VAL A 10 12.87 8.92 13.70
C VAL A 10 12.89 8.05 14.96
N PHE A 11 14.01 8.01 15.68
CA PHE A 11 14.13 7.26 16.93
C PHE A 11 13.13 7.76 17.98
N ALA A 12 13.00 9.09 18.13
CA ALA A 12 12.04 9.70 19.06
C ALA A 12 10.58 9.37 18.68
N LYS A 13 10.23 9.41 17.39
CA LYS A 13 8.91 9.02 16.89
C LYS A 13 8.63 7.54 17.17
N PHE A 14 9.59 6.67 16.93
CA PHE A 14 9.47 5.23 17.17
C PHE A 14 9.28 4.91 18.64
N ARG A 15 10.06 5.56 19.52
CA ARG A 15 9.91 5.42 20.98
C ARG A 15 8.53 5.89 21.46
N ALA A 16 8.02 7.00 20.92
CA ALA A 16 6.68 7.48 21.22
C ALA A 16 5.58 6.51 20.74
N LEU A 17 5.75 5.90 19.55
CA LEU A 17 4.87 4.85 19.05
C LEU A 17 4.86 3.64 19.98
N LEU A 18 6.04 3.13 20.36
CA LEU A 18 6.18 1.98 21.26
C LEU A 18 5.51 2.24 22.61
N ALA A 19 5.72 3.42 23.21
CA ALA A 19 5.06 3.81 24.45
C ALA A 19 3.53 3.83 24.31
N ARG A 20 3.00 4.34 23.20
CA ARG A 20 1.57 4.37 22.92
C ARG A 20 0.99 2.96 22.76
N VAL A 21 1.62 2.08 21.98
CA VAL A 21 1.12 0.72 21.78
C VAL A 21 1.22 -0.12 23.04
N GLN A 22 2.30 0.02 23.82
CA GLN A 22 2.43 -0.65 25.12
C GLN A 22 1.35 -0.17 26.10
N LYS A 23 1.00 1.11 26.08
CA LYS A 23 -0.05 1.65 26.96
C LYS A 23 -1.46 1.23 26.54
N ASN A 24 -1.75 1.23 25.24
CA ASN A 24 -3.13 1.21 24.75
C ASN A 24 -3.55 -0.10 24.07
N SER A 25 -2.61 -0.90 23.54
CA SER A 25 -2.93 -2.13 22.82
C SER A 25 -2.79 -3.36 23.72
N GLN A 26 -3.91 -4.03 24.01
CA GLN A 26 -3.91 -5.25 24.84
C GLN A 26 -3.05 -6.36 24.24
N PHE A 27 -3.00 -6.43 22.90
CA PHE A 27 -2.14 -7.37 22.19
C PHE A 27 -0.66 -7.10 22.47
N TYR A 28 -0.19 -5.87 22.24
CA TYR A 28 1.23 -5.54 22.44
C TYR A 28 1.65 -5.58 23.91
N GLN A 29 0.75 -5.27 24.86
CA GLN A 29 1.00 -5.50 26.29
C GLN A 29 1.35 -6.96 26.60
N LYS A 30 0.56 -7.90 26.08
CA LYS A 30 0.81 -9.34 26.26
C LYS A 30 2.10 -9.77 25.56
N LYS A 31 2.30 -9.31 24.32
CA LYS A 31 3.45 -9.69 23.48
C LYS A 31 4.77 -9.18 24.05
N PHE A 32 4.84 -7.92 24.47
CA PHE A 32 6.03 -7.33 25.09
C PHE A 32 6.35 -8.01 26.41
N LYS A 33 5.34 -8.23 27.27
CA LYS A 33 5.52 -8.98 28.52
C LYS A 33 6.04 -10.40 28.29
N ALA A 34 5.52 -11.11 27.29
CA ALA A 34 5.97 -12.47 26.96
C ALA A 34 7.41 -12.49 26.40
N ALA A 35 7.82 -11.44 25.70
CA ALA A 35 9.19 -11.26 25.21
C ALA A 35 10.16 -10.71 26.28
N GLY A 36 9.66 -10.30 27.45
CA GLY A 36 10.46 -9.62 28.47
C GLY A 36 10.98 -8.26 28.02
N PHE A 37 10.27 -7.59 27.11
CA PHE A 37 10.61 -6.27 26.59
C PHE A 37 9.85 -5.18 27.33
N GLU A 38 10.55 -4.14 27.78
CA GLU A 38 9.98 -2.90 28.30
C GLU A 38 10.48 -1.69 27.48
N ILE A 39 9.71 -0.60 27.42
CA ILE A 39 10.09 0.59 26.64
C ILE A 39 11.42 1.21 27.12
N GLU A 40 11.76 1.02 28.39
CA GLU A 40 13.04 1.42 28.98
C GLU A 40 14.23 0.67 28.36
N ASP A 41 14.03 -0.47 27.72
CA ASP A 41 15.08 -1.25 27.04
C ASP A 41 15.43 -0.70 25.65
N PHE A 42 14.61 0.21 25.11
CA PHE A 42 14.76 0.86 23.81
C PHE A 42 15.43 2.23 23.97
N LYS A 43 16.77 2.22 23.93
CA LYS A 43 17.66 3.37 24.21
C LYS A 43 18.47 3.83 23.01
N SER A 44 18.54 3.02 21.97
CA SER A 44 19.30 3.26 20.74
C SER A 44 18.62 2.60 19.55
N PRO A 45 18.85 3.08 18.30
CA PRO A 45 18.33 2.46 17.09
C PRO A 45 18.53 0.95 17.02
N GLU A 46 19.68 0.46 17.47
CA GLU A 46 20.07 -0.95 17.45
C GLU A 46 19.15 -1.82 18.33
N ASP A 47 18.46 -1.22 19.30
CA ASP A 47 17.52 -1.93 20.18
C ASP A 47 16.24 -2.38 19.46
N ILE A 48 16.04 -1.98 18.20
CA ILE A 48 14.92 -2.48 17.38
C ILE A 48 14.95 -4.01 17.24
N ALA A 49 16.15 -4.59 17.19
CA ALA A 49 16.36 -6.03 17.14
C ALA A 49 15.90 -6.77 18.42
N LYS A 50 15.58 -6.05 19.50
CA LYS A 50 15.02 -6.62 20.74
C LYS A 50 13.50 -6.77 20.68
N LEU A 51 12.82 -6.11 19.73
CA LEU A 51 11.38 -6.18 19.61
C LEU A 51 10.94 -7.54 19.07
N PRO A 52 9.86 -8.13 19.62
CA PRO A 52 9.32 -9.37 19.06
C PRO A 52 8.61 -9.10 17.73
N PHE A 53 8.85 -9.94 16.72
CA PHE A 53 8.12 -9.89 15.44
C PHE A 53 6.62 -10.10 15.63
N THR A 54 5.80 -9.32 14.91
CA THR A 54 4.36 -9.56 14.76
C THR A 54 4.10 -10.33 13.46
N THR A 55 3.47 -11.50 13.56
CA THR A 55 3.17 -12.38 12.42
C THR A 55 1.71 -12.28 11.98
N LYS A 56 1.37 -12.93 10.86
CA LYS A 56 -0.02 -13.00 10.40
C LYS A 56 -0.89 -13.79 11.38
N GLU A 57 -0.33 -14.82 12.00
CA GLU A 57 -0.98 -15.64 13.03
C GLU A 57 -1.33 -14.79 14.24
N ASP A 58 -0.39 -13.97 14.72
CA ASP A 58 -0.65 -13.04 15.83
C ASP A 58 -1.84 -12.11 15.54
N LEU A 59 -1.88 -11.52 14.34
CA LEU A 59 -2.94 -10.60 13.95
C LEU A 59 -4.32 -11.28 13.88
N ARG A 60 -4.39 -12.59 13.60
CA ARG A 60 -5.65 -13.34 13.65
C ARG A 60 -6.18 -13.48 15.08
N GLU A 61 -5.31 -13.52 16.08
CA GLU A 61 -5.69 -13.56 17.49
C GLU A 61 -6.20 -12.20 18.00
N THR A 62 -5.98 -11.13 17.25
CA THR A 62 -6.48 -9.80 17.60
C THR A 62 -7.91 -9.52 17.16
N TYR A 63 -8.61 -10.50 16.58
CA TYR A 63 -9.97 -10.28 16.10
C TYR A 63 -10.94 -9.87 17.23
N PRO A 64 -11.87 -8.92 16.98
CA PRO A 64 -11.94 -8.09 15.78
C PRO A 64 -11.00 -6.88 15.84
N LEU A 65 -10.70 -6.31 17.01
CA LEU A 65 -9.99 -5.02 17.14
C LEU A 65 -8.97 -4.96 18.29
N ASN A 66 -8.55 -6.09 18.86
CA ASN A 66 -7.62 -6.13 20.01
C ASN A 66 -6.20 -5.60 19.70
N ILE A 67 -5.90 -5.33 18.42
CA ILE A 67 -4.67 -4.67 17.97
C ILE A 67 -4.71 -3.15 18.20
N GLN A 68 -5.90 -2.57 18.33
CA GLN A 68 -6.15 -1.13 18.44
C GLN A 68 -5.34 -0.48 19.57
N ALA A 69 -4.80 0.71 19.29
CA ALA A 69 -3.98 1.49 20.23
C ALA A 69 -4.52 2.92 20.45
N ALA A 70 -5.78 3.17 20.08
CA ALA A 70 -6.52 4.41 20.26
C ALA A 70 -7.91 4.11 20.88
N PRO A 71 -8.60 5.09 21.48
CA PRO A 71 -9.99 4.93 21.92
C PRO A 71 -10.94 4.63 20.75
N ASP A 72 -12.05 3.93 21.02
CA ASP A 72 -13.03 3.52 20.01
C ASP A 72 -13.62 4.73 19.26
N GLU A 73 -13.84 5.85 19.96
CA GLU A 73 -14.37 7.10 19.41
C GLU A 73 -13.42 7.80 18.42
N GLU A 74 -12.13 7.44 18.41
CA GLU A 74 -11.15 7.97 17.46
C GLU A 74 -11.06 7.13 16.18
N ILE A 75 -11.61 5.90 16.18
CA ILE A 75 -11.57 5.01 15.03
C ILE A 75 -12.67 5.38 14.04
N ILE A 76 -12.27 5.80 12.84
CA ILE A 76 -13.21 6.25 11.81
C ILE A 76 -13.34 5.28 10.64
N ARG A 77 -12.46 4.27 10.56
CA ARG A 77 -12.43 3.32 9.45
C ARG A 77 -11.81 2.00 9.89
N ILE A 78 -12.29 0.92 9.28
CA ILE A 78 -11.68 -0.41 9.36
C ILE A 78 -11.44 -0.95 7.95
N HIS A 79 -10.42 -1.77 7.79
CA HIS A 79 -10.22 -2.60 6.61
C HIS A 79 -9.90 -4.03 7.00
N SER A 80 -10.17 -4.97 6.08
CA SER A 80 -9.92 -6.39 6.29
C SER A 80 -9.08 -6.95 5.18
N SER A 81 -8.06 -7.73 5.54
CA SER A 81 -7.34 -8.55 4.56
C SER A 81 -8.25 -9.69 4.04
N SER A 82 -8.04 -10.12 2.80
CA SER A 82 -8.73 -11.27 2.20
C SER A 82 -8.12 -12.58 2.74
N GLY A 83 -8.52 -12.99 3.95
CA GLY A 83 -8.16 -14.30 4.47
C GLY A 83 -8.93 -15.39 3.71
N THR A 84 -8.22 -16.30 3.03
CA THR A 84 -8.83 -17.50 2.39
C THR A 84 -8.99 -18.65 3.37
N THR A 85 -8.30 -18.60 4.52
CA THR A 85 -8.37 -19.59 5.60
C THR A 85 -8.25 -18.88 6.97
N GLY A 86 -9.27 -19.04 7.82
CA GLY A 86 -9.31 -18.53 9.20
C GLY A 86 -10.04 -17.19 9.38
N LEU A 87 -9.98 -16.65 10.61
CA LEU A 87 -10.54 -15.34 10.95
C LEU A 87 -9.82 -14.23 10.16
N PRO A 88 -10.56 -13.23 9.66
CA PRO A 88 -9.96 -12.11 8.95
C PRO A 88 -9.13 -11.24 9.91
N VAL A 89 -8.04 -10.68 9.41
CA VAL A 89 -7.34 -9.58 10.10
C VAL A 89 -8.07 -8.28 9.79
N ILE A 90 -8.50 -7.58 10.83
CA ILE A 90 -9.13 -6.25 10.75
C ILE A 90 -8.16 -5.22 11.32
N ILE A 91 -7.96 -4.14 10.58
CA ILE A 91 -7.09 -3.03 10.98
C ILE A 91 -7.95 -1.78 11.19
N PRO A 92 -7.95 -1.15 12.38
CA PRO A 92 -8.61 0.12 12.63
C PRO A 92 -7.72 1.31 12.26
N TYR A 93 -8.36 2.40 11.81
CA TYR A 93 -7.70 3.64 11.40
C TYR A 93 -8.35 4.84 12.08
N THR A 94 -7.51 5.70 12.65
CA THR A 94 -7.93 7.03 13.12
C THR A 94 -8.11 8.01 11.95
N ALA A 95 -8.66 9.18 12.22
CA ALA A 95 -8.74 10.25 11.23
C ALA A 95 -7.36 10.67 10.70
N ARG A 96 -6.33 10.66 11.58
CA ARG A 96 -4.96 10.97 11.19
C ARG A 96 -4.40 9.90 10.27
N ASP A 97 -4.62 8.63 10.59
CA ASP A 97 -4.17 7.49 9.77
C ASP A 97 -4.75 7.54 8.35
N VAL A 98 -6.05 7.86 8.24
CA VAL A 98 -6.71 8.02 6.94
C VAL A 98 -6.10 9.19 6.14
N ALA A 99 -5.77 10.30 6.80
CA ALA A 99 -5.17 11.46 6.15
C ALA A 99 -3.72 11.18 5.69
N ASP A 100 -2.94 10.50 6.52
CA ASP A 100 -1.57 10.08 6.20
C ASP A 100 -1.55 9.08 5.04
N TRP A 101 -2.49 8.13 5.02
CA TRP A 101 -2.62 7.20 3.91
C TRP A 101 -2.95 7.89 2.58
N ALA A 102 -3.86 8.86 2.60
CA ALA A 102 -4.16 9.66 1.41
C ALA A 102 -2.93 10.44 0.92
N GLU A 103 -2.10 10.95 1.83
CA GLU A 103 -0.82 11.61 1.50
C GLU A 103 0.15 10.66 0.81
N MET A 104 0.38 9.47 1.36
CA MET A 104 1.25 8.47 0.74
C MET A 104 0.75 8.05 -0.65
N MET A 105 -0.56 7.88 -0.83
CA MET A 105 -1.16 7.59 -2.13
C MET A 105 -1.00 8.74 -3.13
N CYS A 106 -1.17 9.99 -2.68
CA CYS A 106 -0.94 11.18 -3.50
C CYS A 106 0.54 11.25 -3.95
N ARG A 107 1.49 11.02 -3.03
CA ARG A 107 2.93 10.98 -3.34
C ARG A 107 3.26 9.90 -4.37
N CYS A 108 2.67 8.70 -4.24
CA CYS A 108 2.82 7.66 -5.26
C CYS A 108 2.42 8.15 -6.66
N MET A 109 1.27 8.81 -6.76
CA MET A 109 0.79 9.34 -8.05
C MET A 109 1.68 10.46 -8.59
N GLN A 110 2.22 11.31 -7.72
CA GLN A 110 3.20 12.34 -8.11
C GLN A 110 4.52 11.72 -8.59
N PHE A 111 5.00 10.63 -7.98
CA PHE A 111 6.15 9.86 -8.45
C PHE A 111 5.92 9.23 -9.82
N ALA A 112 4.68 8.79 -10.08
CA ALA A 112 4.24 8.39 -11.41
C ALA A 112 4.00 9.59 -12.36
N GLY A 113 4.25 10.82 -11.92
CA GLY A 113 4.10 12.06 -12.69
C GLY A 113 2.64 12.42 -13.03
N LEU A 114 1.66 11.93 -12.27
CA LEU A 114 0.27 12.35 -12.40
C LEU A 114 0.10 13.73 -11.75
N THR A 115 -0.88 14.48 -12.23
CA THR A 115 -1.22 15.83 -11.79
C THR A 115 -2.73 15.99 -11.66
N ASN A 116 -3.20 17.12 -11.16
CA ASN A 116 -4.62 17.47 -11.13
C ASN A 116 -5.30 17.54 -12.52
N LYS A 117 -4.54 17.47 -13.62
CA LYS A 117 -5.08 17.42 -14.99
C LYS A 117 -5.46 16.00 -15.43
N ASP A 118 -5.04 15.00 -14.67
CA ASP A 118 -5.27 13.60 -15.01
C ASP A 118 -6.68 13.13 -14.67
N ARG A 119 -7.13 12.13 -15.42
CA ARG A 119 -8.40 11.42 -15.24
C ARG A 119 -8.08 9.96 -15.00
N VAL A 120 -8.25 9.52 -13.77
CA VAL A 120 -7.69 8.27 -13.27
C VAL A 120 -8.81 7.25 -13.07
N GLN A 121 -8.80 6.18 -13.88
CA GLN A 121 -9.76 5.09 -13.77
C GLN A 121 -9.33 4.07 -12.72
N ILE A 122 -10.17 3.89 -11.69
CA ILE A 122 -9.88 3.02 -10.54
C ILE A 122 -10.69 1.74 -10.69
N THR A 123 -10.01 0.64 -11.05
CA THR A 123 -10.64 -0.68 -11.19
C THR A 123 -10.60 -1.56 -9.92
N PRO A 124 -9.75 -1.33 -8.91
CA PRO A 124 -9.82 -2.09 -7.67
C PRO A 124 -11.17 -1.99 -6.94
N GLY A 125 -11.51 -3.04 -6.20
CA GLY A 125 -12.75 -3.15 -5.42
C GLY A 125 -12.87 -2.12 -4.31
N TYR A 126 -14.09 -1.59 -4.14
CA TYR A 126 -14.48 -0.74 -3.03
C TYR A 126 -15.17 -1.58 -1.95
N GLY A 127 -14.90 -1.28 -0.68
CA GLY A 127 -15.44 -2.01 0.47
C GLY A 127 -14.37 -2.26 1.51
N LEU A 128 -14.35 -3.47 2.07
CA LEU A 128 -13.36 -3.86 3.09
C LEU A 128 -11.93 -3.95 2.53
N TRP A 129 -11.78 -4.16 1.22
CA TRP A 129 -10.48 -4.12 0.58
C TRP A 129 -9.95 -2.70 0.49
N THR A 130 -8.69 -2.51 0.87
CA THR A 130 -8.04 -1.20 1.00
C THR A 130 -7.88 -0.49 -0.33
N ALA A 131 -7.71 -1.23 -1.43
CA ALA A 131 -7.25 -0.64 -2.69
C ALA A 131 -8.20 0.41 -3.27
N GLY A 132 -9.49 0.10 -3.48
CA GLY A 132 -10.41 1.04 -4.13
C GLY A 132 -10.48 2.39 -3.42
N ILE A 133 -10.71 2.38 -2.09
CA ILE A 133 -10.82 3.61 -1.31
C ILE A 133 -9.48 4.33 -1.12
N GLY A 134 -8.37 3.58 -1.00
CA GLY A 134 -7.03 4.17 -0.90
C GLY A 134 -6.66 4.92 -2.17
N PHE A 135 -6.89 4.32 -3.34
CA PHE A 135 -6.66 4.99 -4.61
C PHE A 135 -7.58 6.19 -4.81
N GLN A 136 -8.87 6.06 -4.47
CA GLN A 136 -9.81 7.18 -4.52
C GLN A 136 -9.29 8.39 -3.73
N ALA A 137 -8.92 8.17 -2.46
CA ALA A 137 -8.43 9.23 -1.58
C ALA A 137 -7.15 9.88 -2.12
N GLY A 138 -6.23 9.09 -2.68
CA GLY A 138 -5.02 9.61 -3.32
C GLY A 138 -5.31 10.49 -4.54
N VAL A 139 -6.21 10.03 -5.44
CA VAL A 139 -6.59 10.77 -6.65
C VAL A 139 -7.28 12.09 -6.29
N GLU A 140 -8.22 12.05 -5.35
CA GLU A 140 -8.94 13.24 -4.87
C GLU A 140 -7.99 14.24 -4.22
N LYS A 141 -7.04 13.76 -3.40
CA LYS A 141 -6.05 14.61 -2.74
C LYS A 141 -5.04 15.22 -3.71
N LEU A 142 -4.70 14.52 -4.80
CA LEU A 142 -3.93 15.08 -5.92
C LEU A 142 -4.69 16.20 -6.65
N GLY A 143 -6.02 16.26 -6.50
CA GLY A 143 -6.91 17.15 -7.23
C GLY A 143 -7.25 16.67 -8.64
N ALA A 144 -6.98 15.39 -8.94
CA ALA A 144 -7.28 14.77 -10.22
C ALA A 144 -8.72 14.23 -10.25
N MET A 145 -9.23 13.93 -11.45
CA MET A 145 -10.56 13.31 -11.59
C MET A 145 -10.46 11.81 -11.31
N ALA A 146 -11.09 11.36 -10.24
CA ALA A 146 -11.29 9.93 -10.00
C ALA A 146 -12.48 9.40 -10.80
N ILE A 147 -12.29 8.29 -11.50
CA ILE A 147 -13.35 7.52 -12.17
C ILE A 147 -13.50 6.20 -11.39
N PRO A 148 -14.37 6.16 -10.35
CA PRO A 148 -14.47 5.05 -9.40
C PRO A 148 -15.28 3.90 -9.99
N MET A 149 -14.65 3.10 -10.86
CA MET A 149 -15.34 2.02 -11.56
C MET A 149 -15.57 0.78 -10.69
N GLY A 150 -14.62 0.48 -9.79
CA GLY A 150 -14.60 -0.81 -9.12
C GLY A 150 -14.28 -1.96 -10.10
N PRO A 151 -14.44 -3.22 -9.68
CA PRO A 151 -13.95 -4.37 -10.41
C PRO A 151 -14.97 -4.88 -11.43
N GLY A 152 -14.47 -5.56 -12.46
CA GLY A 152 -15.29 -6.25 -13.46
C GLY A 152 -15.99 -5.32 -14.45
N ASN A 153 -16.98 -5.87 -15.15
CA ASN A 153 -17.69 -5.26 -16.29
C ASN A 153 -16.74 -4.62 -17.31
N THR A 154 -15.87 -5.44 -17.91
CA THR A 154 -14.84 -5.02 -18.86
C THR A 154 -15.39 -4.15 -20.00
N GLU A 155 -16.59 -4.44 -20.49
CA GLU A 155 -17.28 -3.60 -21.49
C GLU A 155 -17.44 -2.15 -20.99
N LYS A 156 -18.00 -1.99 -19.80
CA LYS A 156 -18.22 -0.67 -19.20
C LYS A 156 -16.90 0.01 -18.86
N GLN A 157 -15.86 -0.74 -18.47
CA GLN A 157 -14.53 -0.19 -18.20
C GLN A 157 -13.94 0.46 -19.45
N ILE A 158 -13.94 -0.25 -20.58
CA ILE A 158 -13.42 0.26 -21.85
C ILE A 158 -14.27 1.45 -22.31
N ARG A 159 -15.61 1.33 -22.23
CA ARG A 159 -16.52 2.42 -22.61
C ARG A 159 -16.25 3.71 -21.83
N MET A 160 -16.10 3.60 -20.50
CA MET A 160 -15.83 4.75 -19.63
C MET A 160 -14.43 5.33 -19.87
N MET A 161 -13.44 4.47 -20.15
CA MET A 161 -12.08 4.90 -20.49
C MET A 161 -12.05 5.80 -21.73
N ILE A 162 -12.84 5.44 -22.75
CA ILE A 162 -13.02 6.21 -23.99
C ILE A 162 -13.83 7.48 -23.73
N ASP A 163 -15.06 7.34 -23.20
CA ASP A 163 -16.01 8.45 -23.05
C ASP A 163 -15.47 9.55 -22.13
N LEU A 164 -14.81 9.16 -21.03
CA LEU A 164 -14.20 10.09 -20.09
C LEU A 164 -12.76 10.44 -20.44
N LYS A 165 -12.19 9.86 -21.51
CA LYS A 165 -10.82 10.09 -21.96
C LYS A 165 -9.80 9.92 -20.82
N ALA A 166 -9.91 8.82 -20.09
CA ALA A 166 -9.00 8.52 -18.98
C ALA A 166 -7.55 8.65 -19.45
N THR A 167 -6.71 9.31 -18.64
CA THR A 167 -5.28 9.50 -18.93
C THR A 167 -4.40 8.52 -18.16
N ALA A 168 -4.93 7.97 -17.07
CA ALA A 168 -4.28 6.92 -16.32
C ALA A 168 -5.32 5.90 -15.83
N PHE A 169 -4.86 4.68 -15.54
CA PHE A 169 -5.67 3.69 -14.88
C PHE A 169 -4.90 2.97 -13.78
N ILE A 170 -5.65 2.43 -12.84
CA ILE A 170 -5.15 1.65 -11.72
C ILE A 170 -5.80 0.27 -11.80
N ALA A 171 -5.01 -0.78 -11.68
CA ALA A 171 -5.51 -2.15 -11.74
C ALA A 171 -4.64 -3.15 -10.97
N THR A 172 -5.19 -4.35 -10.71
CA THR A 172 -4.33 -5.51 -10.43
C THR A 172 -3.63 -5.94 -11.70
N SER A 173 -2.48 -6.61 -11.60
CA SER A 173 -1.70 -7.00 -12.79
C SER A 173 -2.47 -7.93 -13.73
N SER A 174 -3.20 -8.90 -13.17
CA SER A 174 -4.09 -9.81 -13.90
C SER A 174 -5.18 -9.07 -14.67
N TYR A 175 -5.80 -8.06 -14.06
CA TYR A 175 -6.88 -7.30 -14.70
C TYR A 175 -6.36 -6.28 -15.71
N ALA A 176 -5.19 -5.69 -15.47
CA ALA A 176 -4.52 -4.81 -16.43
C ALA A 176 -4.20 -5.57 -17.73
N LEU A 177 -3.69 -6.80 -17.62
CA LEU A 177 -3.45 -7.66 -18.78
C LEU A 177 -4.74 -7.95 -19.53
N LEU A 178 -5.81 -8.36 -18.83
CA LEU A 178 -7.10 -8.64 -19.46
C LEU A 178 -7.65 -7.40 -20.21
N LEU A 179 -7.56 -6.21 -19.62
CA LEU A 179 -8.00 -4.98 -20.27
C LEU A 179 -7.17 -4.66 -21.52
N ALA A 180 -5.85 -4.82 -21.46
CA ALA A 180 -4.96 -4.62 -22.60
C ALA A 180 -5.32 -5.55 -23.76
N GLU A 181 -5.50 -6.85 -23.47
CA GLU A 181 -5.84 -7.86 -24.47
C GLU A 181 -7.19 -7.56 -25.13
N GLU A 182 -8.20 -7.20 -24.34
CA GLU A 182 -9.54 -6.91 -24.85
C GLU A 182 -9.58 -5.62 -25.67
N ILE A 183 -8.89 -4.56 -25.26
CA ILE A 183 -8.77 -3.31 -26.02
C ILE A 183 -8.09 -3.58 -27.36
N TYR A 184 -6.97 -4.31 -27.36
CA TYR A 184 -6.21 -4.64 -28.56
C TYR A 184 -7.03 -5.52 -29.52
N LYS A 185 -7.64 -6.59 -29.02
CA LYS A 185 -8.47 -7.53 -29.81
C LYS A 185 -9.65 -6.84 -30.50
N ARG A 186 -10.20 -5.80 -29.89
CA ARG A 186 -11.33 -5.01 -30.44
C ARG A 186 -10.88 -3.90 -31.38
N GLY A 187 -9.57 -3.68 -31.54
CA GLY A 187 -9.03 -2.60 -32.37
C GLY A 187 -9.25 -1.21 -31.78
N LEU A 188 -9.47 -1.10 -30.46
CA LEU A 188 -9.85 0.14 -29.79
C LEU A 188 -8.65 0.96 -29.29
N THR A 189 -7.41 0.49 -29.47
CA THR A 189 -6.20 1.16 -28.95
C THR A 189 -6.12 2.63 -29.33
N GLN A 190 -6.56 3.01 -30.55
CA GLN A 190 -6.55 4.41 -31.01
C GLN A 190 -7.62 5.30 -30.37
N GLU A 191 -8.64 4.70 -29.73
CA GLU A 191 -9.69 5.41 -29.00
C GLU A 191 -9.32 5.66 -27.53
N ILE A 192 -8.27 5.00 -27.05
CA ILE A 192 -7.79 5.09 -25.67
C ILE A 192 -6.81 6.26 -25.51
N ASN A 193 -7.02 7.06 -24.47
CA ASN A 193 -6.19 8.24 -24.15
C ASN A 193 -5.21 7.99 -22.99
N LEU A 194 -5.04 6.73 -22.59
CA LEU A 194 -4.16 6.35 -21.49
C LEU A 194 -2.70 6.68 -21.81
N LYS A 195 -2.00 7.14 -20.79
CA LYS A 195 -0.56 7.40 -20.81
C LYS A 195 0.18 6.59 -19.75
N LYS A 196 -0.50 6.26 -18.65
CA LYS A 196 0.11 5.67 -17.46
C LYS A 196 -0.78 4.59 -16.85
N ALA A 197 -0.16 3.56 -16.32
CA ALA A 197 -0.81 2.53 -15.53
C ALA A 197 -0.12 2.38 -14.17
N ILE A 198 -0.89 2.46 -13.08
CA ILE A 198 -0.40 2.11 -11.75
C ILE A 198 -0.95 0.72 -11.40
N ILE A 199 -0.08 -0.27 -11.29
CA ILE A 199 -0.44 -1.67 -11.20
C ILE A 199 0.21 -2.31 -9.98
N GLY A 200 -0.52 -3.17 -9.28
CA GLY A 200 0.01 -3.86 -8.11
C GLY A 200 -0.83 -5.05 -7.68
N SER A 201 -0.83 -5.33 -6.37
CA SER A 201 -1.53 -6.45 -5.69
C SER A 201 -1.00 -7.86 -6.00
N GLU A 202 -0.32 -8.05 -7.12
CA GLU A 202 0.13 -9.36 -7.60
C GLU A 202 1.53 -9.23 -8.22
N ARG A 203 2.35 -10.29 -8.10
CA ARG A 203 3.63 -10.36 -8.81
C ARG A 203 3.38 -10.44 -10.31
N TRP A 204 4.17 -9.71 -11.08
CA TRP A 204 4.02 -9.61 -12.52
C TRP A 204 5.38 -9.37 -13.17
N GLY A 205 5.82 -10.36 -13.95
CA GLY A 205 7.14 -10.37 -14.57
C GLY A 205 7.20 -9.58 -15.88
N ASP A 206 8.42 -9.44 -16.40
CA ASP A 206 8.75 -8.59 -17.55
C ASP A 206 7.90 -8.86 -18.79
N LYS A 207 7.55 -10.14 -19.05
CA LYS A 207 6.69 -10.51 -20.18
C LYS A 207 5.29 -9.89 -20.08
N MET A 208 4.70 -9.88 -18.89
CA MET A 208 3.39 -9.28 -18.66
C MET A 208 3.47 -7.75 -18.78
N ARG A 209 4.49 -7.13 -18.20
CA ARG A 209 4.76 -5.70 -18.30
C ARG A 209 4.92 -5.24 -19.76
N ALA A 210 5.80 -5.90 -20.51
CA ALA A 210 6.06 -5.60 -21.91
C ALA A 210 4.78 -5.70 -22.76
N ARG A 211 3.95 -6.71 -22.48
CA ARG A 211 2.69 -6.90 -23.20
C ARG A 211 1.68 -5.78 -22.92
N ILE A 212 1.44 -5.44 -21.66
CA ILE A 212 0.53 -4.35 -21.28
C ILE A 212 1.01 -3.03 -21.88
N SER A 213 2.30 -2.72 -21.76
CA SER A 213 2.86 -1.48 -22.29
C SER A 213 2.77 -1.42 -23.82
N ALA A 214 3.05 -2.51 -24.54
CA ALA A 214 2.97 -2.55 -26.00
C ALA A 214 1.53 -2.45 -26.54
N GLU A 215 0.57 -3.12 -25.90
CA GLU A 215 -0.83 -3.14 -26.35
C GLU A 215 -1.56 -1.83 -26.07
N LEU A 216 -1.21 -1.14 -24.97
CA LEU A 216 -1.87 0.10 -24.54
C LEU A 216 -1.05 1.38 -24.79
N GLY A 217 0.26 1.28 -25.05
CA GLY A 217 1.14 2.43 -25.24
C GLY A 217 1.35 3.25 -23.95
N VAL A 218 1.39 2.60 -22.79
CA VAL A 218 1.46 3.25 -21.47
C VAL A 218 2.80 3.04 -20.77
N GLU A 219 3.19 4.04 -19.98
CA GLU A 219 4.20 3.88 -18.93
C GLU A 219 3.62 3.08 -17.76
N LEU A 220 4.45 2.20 -17.18
CA LEU A 220 4.03 1.28 -16.12
C LEU A 220 4.67 1.65 -14.78
N TYR A 221 3.83 1.73 -13.76
CA TYR A 221 4.25 1.99 -12.40
C TYR A 221 3.78 0.86 -11.48
N ASP A 222 4.73 0.25 -10.77
CA ASP A 222 4.50 -0.86 -9.85
C ASP A 222 4.33 -0.31 -8.43
N ILE A 223 3.16 -0.55 -7.83
CA ILE A 223 2.81 -0.06 -6.49
C ILE A 223 2.63 -1.24 -5.53
N TYR A 224 3.25 -1.11 -4.35
CA TYR A 224 3.22 -2.13 -3.31
C TYR A 224 2.42 -1.68 -2.09
N GLY A 225 1.87 -2.68 -1.40
CA GLY A 225 1.00 -2.47 -0.26
C GLY A 225 0.48 -3.76 0.36
N LEU A 226 0.17 -3.70 1.66
CA LEU A 226 -0.52 -4.75 2.40
C LEU A 226 -1.41 -4.12 3.46
N THR A 227 -2.54 -4.78 3.79
CA THR A 227 -3.59 -4.18 4.63
C THR A 227 -3.11 -3.88 6.05
N GLU A 228 -2.18 -4.68 6.54
CA GLU A 228 -1.57 -4.59 7.88
C GLU A 228 -0.80 -3.28 8.09
N ILE A 229 -0.33 -2.68 6.99
CA ILE A 229 0.46 -1.43 6.95
C ILE A 229 -0.28 -0.45 6.01
N TYR A 230 -1.54 -0.13 6.31
CA TYR A 230 -2.48 0.68 5.51
C TYR A 230 -3.10 0.01 4.28
N GLY A 231 -2.31 -0.40 3.29
CA GLY A 231 -2.80 -0.83 1.98
C GLY A 231 -1.82 -0.47 0.87
N PRO A 232 -2.27 -0.24 -0.39
CA PRO A 232 -1.39 0.36 -1.40
C PRO A 232 -0.85 1.71 -0.92
N GLY A 233 0.27 2.12 -1.50
CA GLY A 233 0.90 3.40 -1.20
C GLY A 233 2.10 3.31 -0.29
N ILE A 234 2.52 2.09 0.10
CA ILE A 234 3.74 1.89 0.88
C ILE A 234 4.97 2.22 0.05
N SER A 235 4.98 1.79 -1.21
CA SER A 235 6.06 2.11 -2.15
C SER A 235 5.58 2.09 -3.60
N ILE A 236 6.33 2.77 -4.46
CA ILE A 236 6.12 2.79 -5.92
C ILE A 236 7.44 2.99 -6.66
N ASN A 237 7.59 2.48 -7.89
CA ASN A 237 8.72 2.85 -8.75
C ASN A 237 8.56 4.28 -9.32
N CYS A 238 9.67 4.86 -9.78
CA CYS A 238 9.67 6.11 -10.54
C CYS A 238 9.86 5.84 -12.04
N ALA A 239 9.85 6.90 -12.85
CA ALA A 239 10.04 6.81 -14.31
C ALA A 239 11.40 6.22 -14.75
N HIS A 240 12.39 6.09 -13.86
CA HIS A 240 13.67 5.44 -14.15
C HIS A 240 13.63 3.91 -13.95
N ASP A 241 12.54 3.37 -13.39
CA ASP A 241 12.32 1.94 -13.10
C ASP A 241 13.48 1.26 -12.34
N SER A 242 14.09 1.99 -11.40
CA SER A 242 15.26 1.55 -10.62
C SER A 242 14.91 0.87 -9.29
N GLY A 243 13.73 0.27 -9.19
CA GLY A 243 13.17 -0.29 -7.94
C GLY A 243 12.03 0.53 -7.36
N LEU A 244 11.53 0.12 -6.19
CA LEU A 244 10.41 0.77 -5.49
C LEU A 244 10.93 1.76 -4.43
N HIS A 245 10.53 3.02 -4.53
CA HIS A 245 10.75 4.04 -3.50
C HIS A 245 9.70 3.89 -2.39
N TYR A 246 10.13 3.96 -1.14
CA TYR A 246 9.25 3.94 0.04
C TYR A 246 9.37 5.25 0.83
N TRP A 247 8.49 5.44 1.81
CA TRP A 247 8.38 6.66 2.62
C TRP A 247 9.01 6.45 3.99
N ASP A 248 10.29 6.77 4.14
CA ASP A 248 11.05 6.65 5.39
C ASP A 248 10.57 7.61 6.49
N ASP A 249 9.76 8.61 6.14
CA ASP A 249 9.04 9.48 7.07
C ASP A 249 7.78 8.84 7.68
N TYR A 250 7.29 7.74 7.09
CA TYR A 250 6.13 6.98 7.57
C TYR A 250 6.47 5.56 8.03
N PHE A 251 7.46 4.92 7.39
CA PHE A 251 7.78 3.52 7.58
C PHE A 251 9.26 3.31 7.84
N TYR A 252 9.55 2.40 8.76
CA TYR A 252 10.88 1.86 8.96
C TYR A 252 10.93 0.45 8.34
N PHE A 253 11.92 0.19 7.50
CA PHE A 253 12.08 -1.05 6.75
C PHE A 253 13.30 -1.82 7.23
N GLU A 254 13.14 -3.14 7.41
CA GLU A 254 14.22 -4.08 7.67
C GLU A 254 14.11 -5.25 6.70
N ILE A 255 15.26 -5.73 6.23
CA ILE A 255 15.37 -7.00 5.50
C ILE A 255 16.03 -8.00 6.44
N ILE A 256 15.39 -9.15 6.62
CA ILE A 256 15.84 -10.19 7.54
C ILE A 256 16.05 -11.52 6.83
N ASP A 257 16.99 -12.31 7.32
CA ASP A 257 17.08 -13.73 7.00
C ASP A 257 15.85 -14.45 7.59
N PRO A 258 15.00 -15.10 6.77
CA PRO A 258 13.77 -15.73 7.24
C PRO A 258 14.00 -16.96 8.13
N GLN A 259 15.20 -17.54 8.15
CA GLN A 259 15.56 -18.67 9.02
C GLN A 259 16.05 -18.19 10.38
N THR A 260 16.83 -17.11 10.41
CA THR A 260 17.49 -16.64 11.65
C THR A 260 16.80 -15.45 12.30
N GLY A 261 15.97 -14.71 11.56
CA GLY A 261 15.31 -13.49 12.00
C GLY A 261 16.25 -12.30 12.18
N LYS A 262 17.51 -12.41 11.72
CA LYS A 262 18.51 -11.34 11.83
C LYS A 262 18.49 -10.45 10.60
N ASN A 263 18.76 -9.16 10.79
CA ASN A 263 18.94 -8.22 9.69
C ASN A 263 20.10 -8.66 8.78
N VAL A 264 19.91 -8.51 7.48
CA VAL A 264 20.96 -8.68 6.47
C VAL A 264 21.49 -7.32 6.01
N PRO A 265 22.72 -7.24 5.48
CA PRO A 265 23.23 -6.02 4.87
C PRO A 265 22.40 -5.56 3.66
N ASP A 266 22.42 -4.25 3.38
CA ASP A 266 21.79 -3.68 2.19
C ASP A 266 22.25 -4.38 0.90
N GLY A 267 21.28 -4.88 0.13
CA GLY A 267 21.50 -5.55 -1.16
C GLY A 267 21.43 -7.08 -1.12
N GLU A 268 21.25 -7.68 0.06
CA GLU A 268 20.99 -9.13 0.24
C GLU A 268 19.50 -9.49 0.31
#